data_AF-A0A973ZEM2-F1
#
_entry.id   AF-A0A973ZEM2-F1
#
_cell.length_a   1.000
_cell.length_b   1.000
_cell.length_c   1.000
_cell.angle_alpha   90.00
_cell.angle_beta   90.00
_cell.angle_gamma   90.00
#
_symmetry.space_group_name_H-M   'P 1'
#
loop_
_entity.id
_entity.type
_entity.pdbx_description
1 polymer ?
#
loop_
_entity_poly.entity_id
_entity_poly.type
_entity_poly.pdbx_seq_one_letter_code
_entity_poly.pdbx_strand_id
1 'polypeptide(L)'
;MAEVGAEGTAQAAAVVAEAPESGARSRPVARRLPRVGGFAEWPGGGSPKEEGKELRRRVPRGEHTVLDLDAARPDAVAAVEQSNMGRLPELTPIRVGRMAATPFAFLRGSAGLMAYDLARTPMTRIRAQICGDAHAGNFGLYADARGGLVIDLNDFDETLYGPWEWDLKRLAASLVLAGRESGADEDKCRKAAHDTVGAYRRTMRLLAKLPVLDAWNAIADEELVSHTDAHDLLGTLERVAEKARANTSGRFAAKSTEPTEDGGRRFVDAPPVLRRVPDEEAAAVAASLESYVTTLSEDRHPLLSRHAVHDVAFRVVGTGSVGTRSYVVLLLDHRGESLVLQVKEARSSVLVPHLVTAGFEAPEADHEGRRVVLGQKRMQVVSD
;
A
#
# COMPACT_ATOMS: atom_id res chain seq x y z
N MET A 1 35.69 -11.88 -71.46
CA MET A 1 36.88 -12.57 -70.92
C MET A 1 36.50 -13.09 -69.55
N ALA A 2 36.42 -14.38 -69.23
CA ALA A 2 36.57 -15.61 -70.00
C ALA A 2 35.70 -16.67 -69.30
N GLU A 3 34.98 -17.45 -70.10
CA GLU A 3 34.39 -18.74 -69.73
C GLU A 3 35.41 -19.88 -69.94
N VAL A 4 34.96 -21.10 -69.63
CA VAL A 4 35.51 -22.45 -69.89
C VAL A 4 36.38 -22.95 -68.73
N GLY A 5 35.99 -23.98 -67.95
CA GLY A 5 35.62 -25.38 -68.28
C GLY A 5 36.72 -26.27 -67.65
N ALA A 6 36.59 -27.54 -67.26
CA ALA A 6 35.56 -28.56 -67.27
C ALA A 6 36.05 -29.73 -66.35
N GLU A 7 35.19 -30.75 -66.14
CA GLU A 7 35.49 -32.15 -65.75
C GLU A 7 35.90 -32.40 -64.27
N GLY A 8 35.34 -33.35 -63.53
CA GLY A 8 34.45 -34.45 -63.82
C GLY A 8 34.99 -35.73 -63.15
N THR A 9 34.30 -36.27 -62.13
CA THR A 9 34.32 -37.71 -61.82
C THR A 9 33.16 -38.06 -60.91
N ALA A 10 32.26 -38.89 -61.42
CA ALA A 10 31.21 -39.58 -60.67
C ALA A 10 31.77 -40.90 -60.12
N GLN A 11 31.42 -41.26 -58.87
CA GLN A 11 31.43 -42.66 -58.45
C GLN A 11 30.36 -42.95 -57.39
N ALA A 12 29.37 -43.71 -57.87
CA ALA A 12 28.60 -44.78 -57.24
C ALA A 12 28.14 -44.68 -55.78
N ALA A 13 26.81 -44.57 -55.67
CA ALA A 13 25.89 -44.95 -54.62
C ALA A 13 26.30 -46.14 -53.70
N ALA A 14 26.12 -45.94 -52.40
CA ALA A 14 25.66 -46.96 -51.46
C ALA A 14 24.37 -46.46 -50.80
N VAL A 15 23.25 -47.07 -51.19
CA VAL A 15 21.93 -46.82 -50.61
C VAL A 15 21.87 -47.57 -49.28
N VAL A 16 21.99 -46.85 -48.16
CA VAL A 16 21.58 -47.37 -46.86
C VAL A 16 20.14 -46.91 -46.64
N ALA A 17 19.23 -47.88 -46.58
CA ALA A 17 17.83 -47.65 -46.28
C ALA A 17 17.70 -47.22 -44.81
N GLU A 18 17.50 -45.92 -44.56
CA GLU A 18 16.99 -45.42 -43.29
C GLU A 18 15.46 -45.34 -43.34
N ALA A 19 14.86 -45.92 -42.30
CA ALA A 19 13.43 -46.04 -42.08
C ALA A 19 12.72 -44.67 -42.05
N PRO A 20 11.41 -44.60 -42.33
CA PRO A 20 10.68 -43.35 -42.25
C PRO A 20 10.52 -42.96 -40.78
N GLU A 21 11.33 -42.02 -40.28
CA GLU A 21 11.01 -41.33 -39.05
C GLU A 21 9.76 -40.48 -39.28
N SER A 22 8.68 -40.93 -38.64
CA SER A 22 7.38 -40.29 -38.61
C SER A 22 7.51 -38.86 -38.09
N GLY A 23 7.17 -37.92 -38.96
CA GLY A 23 7.12 -36.51 -38.64
C GLY A 23 6.08 -36.19 -37.57
N ALA A 24 6.47 -35.33 -36.63
CA ALA A 24 5.68 -34.18 -36.19
C ALA A 24 6.58 -33.21 -35.42
N ARG A 25 7.60 -32.62 -36.08
CA ARG A 25 8.15 -31.35 -35.58
C ARG A 25 7.08 -30.30 -35.87
N SER A 26 6.34 -29.91 -34.83
CA SER A 26 5.35 -28.84 -34.90
C SER A 26 6.03 -27.58 -35.44
N ARG A 27 5.66 -27.17 -36.66
CA ARG A 27 6.06 -25.86 -37.18
C ARG A 27 5.55 -24.81 -36.19
N PRO A 28 6.39 -23.86 -35.72
CA PRO A 28 5.90 -22.79 -34.87
C PRO A 28 4.84 -22.03 -35.67
N VAL A 29 3.59 -22.07 -35.20
CA VAL A 29 2.49 -21.35 -35.82
C VAL A 29 2.86 -19.87 -35.75
N ALA A 30 3.18 -19.26 -36.90
CA ALA A 30 3.46 -17.84 -36.98
C ALA A 30 2.21 -17.09 -36.50
N ARG A 31 2.32 -16.42 -35.34
CA ARG A 31 1.19 -15.68 -34.76
C ARG A 31 0.90 -14.45 -35.63
N ARG A 32 -0.39 -14.18 -35.88
CA ARG A 32 -0.84 -12.97 -36.59
C ARG A 32 -0.43 -11.69 -35.87
N LEU A 33 -0.53 -11.69 -34.53
CA LEU A 33 -0.24 -10.54 -33.70
C LEU A 33 1.07 -10.74 -32.92
N PRO A 34 1.93 -9.72 -32.85
CA PRO A 34 3.11 -9.74 -32.01
C PRO A 34 2.72 -9.66 -30.53
N ARG A 35 3.69 -9.94 -29.66
CA ARG A 35 3.57 -9.59 -28.24
C ARG A 35 3.46 -8.06 -28.12
N VAL A 36 2.47 -7.61 -27.37
CA VAL A 36 2.31 -6.19 -27.04
C VAL A 36 2.71 -5.98 -25.58
N GLY A 37 3.69 -5.11 -25.34
CA GLY A 37 4.13 -4.79 -23.98
C GLY A 37 2.97 -4.25 -23.13
N GLY A 38 2.87 -4.72 -21.88
CA GLY A 38 1.79 -4.35 -20.96
C GLY A 38 0.53 -5.24 -21.02
N PHE A 39 0.46 -6.21 -21.93
CA PHE A 39 -0.66 -7.15 -22.05
C PHE A 39 -0.25 -8.58 -21.73
N ALA A 40 -1.23 -9.40 -21.33
CA ALA A 40 -1.02 -10.82 -21.08
C ALA A 40 -0.57 -11.57 -22.33
N GLU A 41 0.27 -12.59 -22.17
CA GLU A 41 0.77 -13.41 -23.26
C GLU A 41 -0.24 -14.51 -23.65
N TRP A 42 -0.39 -14.77 -24.95
CA TRP A 42 -1.29 -15.80 -25.48
C TRP A 42 -0.60 -16.76 -26.47
N PRO A 43 -0.76 -18.09 -26.34
CA PRO A 43 -1.37 -18.76 -25.19
C PRO A 43 -0.55 -18.52 -23.92
N GLY A 44 -1.25 -18.45 -22.79
CA GLY A 44 -0.61 -18.47 -21.49
C GLY A 44 0.21 -19.75 -21.34
N GLY A 45 1.41 -19.65 -20.77
CA GLY A 45 2.22 -20.80 -20.42
C GLY A 45 1.80 -21.38 -19.06
N GLY A 46 1.94 -22.70 -18.91
CA GLY A 46 1.80 -23.39 -17.62
C GLY A 46 0.37 -23.44 -17.05
N SER A 47 0.29 -23.96 -15.82
CA SER A 47 -0.93 -24.03 -15.03
C SER A 47 -0.66 -23.35 -13.69
N PRO A 48 -1.29 -22.21 -13.37
CA PRO A 48 -1.10 -21.53 -12.08
C PRO A 48 -1.37 -22.45 -10.87
N LYS A 49 -2.25 -23.44 -11.05
CA LYS A 49 -2.54 -24.46 -10.04
C LYS A 49 -1.35 -25.38 -9.79
N GLU A 50 -0.61 -25.75 -10.84
CA GLU A 50 0.60 -26.58 -10.73
C GLU A 50 1.75 -25.78 -10.16
N GLU A 51 1.95 -24.54 -10.61
CA GLU A 51 2.93 -23.62 -10.02
C GLU A 51 2.71 -23.44 -8.51
N GLY A 52 1.46 -23.26 -8.09
CA GLY A 52 1.10 -23.19 -6.67
C GLY A 52 1.32 -24.51 -5.91
N LYS A 53 1.24 -25.67 -6.56
CA LYS A 53 1.61 -26.96 -5.96
C LYS A 53 3.12 -27.08 -5.78
N GLU A 54 3.91 -26.68 -6.79
CA GLU A 54 5.37 -26.70 -6.69
C GLU A 54 5.89 -25.69 -5.67
N LEU A 55 5.27 -24.51 -5.57
CA LEU A 55 5.57 -23.55 -4.50
C LEU A 55 5.34 -24.15 -3.11
N ARG A 56 4.26 -24.91 -2.92
CA ARG A 56 3.99 -25.58 -1.63
C ARG A 56 5.03 -26.66 -1.30
N ARG A 57 5.64 -27.30 -2.30
CA ARG A 57 6.73 -28.26 -2.06
C ARG A 57 8.00 -27.55 -1.63
N ARG A 58 8.29 -26.38 -2.21
CA ARG A 58 9.47 -25.55 -1.88
C ARG A 58 9.32 -24.78 -0.57
N VAL A 59 8.10 -24.36 -0.24
CA VAL A 59 7.76 -23.64 0.99
C VAL A 59 6.55 -24.34 1.64
N PRO A 60 6.79 -25.45 2.36
CA PRO A 60 5.76 -26.15 3.12
C PRO A 60 5.06 -25.22 4.11
N ARG A 61 3.73 -25.39 4.23
CA ARG A 61 2.91 -24.56 5.13
C ARG A 61 3.37 -24.60 6.59
N GLY A 62 3.88 -25.76 7.03
CA GLY A 62 4.36 -25.96 8.39
C GLY A 62 5.59 -25.11 8.72
N GLU A 63 6.39 -24.72 7.73
CA GLU A 63 7.58 -23.89 7.97
C GLU A 63 7.23 -22.48 8.46
N HIS A 64 6.01 -21.99 8.17
CA HIS A 64 5.55 -20.71 8.68
C HIS A 64 5.14 -20.73 10.18
N THR A 65 5.16 -21.89 10.85
CA THR A 65 4.81 -21.98 12.27
C THR A 65 5.93 -21.53 13.20
N VAL A 66 7.18 -21.53 12.71
CA VAL A 66 8.35 -21.17 13.50
C VAL A 66 8.72 -19.73 13.21
N LEU A 67 8.86 -18.94 14.28
CA LEU A 67 9.49 -17.63 14.24
C LEU A 67 10.85 -17.79 14.93
N ASP A 68 11.89 -18.04 14.14
CA ASP A 68 13.27 -18.05 14.62
C ASP A 68 13.83 -16.63 14.54
N LEU A 69 14.21 -16.08 15.68
CA LEU A 69 14.68 -14.70 15.76
C LEU A 69 16.19 -14.67 15.54
N ASP A 70 16.62 -13.86 14.58
CA ASP A 70 18.03 -13.62 14.30
C ASP A 70 18.77 -13.13 15.55
N ALA A 71 19.97 -13.65 15.81
CA ALA A 71 20.76 -13.26 16.98
C ALA A 71 21.19 -11.78 16.96
N ALA A 72 21.27 -11.16 15.78
CA ALA A 72 21.54 -9.75 15.59
C ALA A 72 20.25 -8.91 15.47
N ARG A 73 19.09 -9.47 15.82
CA ARG A 73 17.83 -8.73 15.86
C ARG A 73 17.95 -7.56 16.83
N PRO A 74 17.67 -6.31 16.40
CA PRO A 74 17.69 -5.17 17.31
C PRO A 74 16.62 -5.35 18.39
N ASP A 75 16.94 -4.90 19.60
CA ASP A 75 15.94 -4.79 20.65
C ASP A 75 14.93 -3.67 20.35
N ALA A 76 13.88 -3.59 21.17
CA ALA A 76 12.80 -2.63 20.95
C ALA A 76 13.29 -1.17 21.03
N VAL A 77 14.26 -0.86 21.88
CA VAL A 77 14.77 0.50 22.07
C VAL A 77 15.62 0.89 20.87
N ALA A 78 16.60 0.04 20.51
CA ALA A 78 17.47 0.25 19.36
C ALA A 78 16.66 0.38 18.05
N ALA A 79 15.62 -0.44 17.87
CA ALA A 79 14.74 -0.33 16.70
C ALA A 79 13.97 1.01 16.67
N VAL A 80 13.50 1.49 17.83
CA VAL A 80 12.82 2.79 17.94
C VAL A 80 13.79 3.93 17.68
N GLU A 81 14.99 3.91 18.25
CA GLU A 81 16.04 4.90 18.03
C GLU A 81 16.44 4.97 16.55
N GLN A 82 16.69 3.82 15.92
CA GLN A 82 17.00 3.74 14.49
C GLN A 82 15.86 4.34 13.64
N SER A 83 14.60 4.02 13.97
CA SER A 83 13.43 4.59 13.27
C SER A 83 13.20 6.08 13.51
N ASN A 84 13.86 6.67 14.53
CA ASN A 84 13.82 8.11 14.82
C ASN A 84 14.90 8.90 14.07
N MET A 85 15.91 8.24 13.48
CA MET A 85 16.92 8.93 12.69
C MET A 85 16.28 9.78 11.59
N GLY A 86 16.69 11.04 11.48
CA GLY A 86 16.17 12.01 10.51
C GLY A 86 14.77 12.57 10.84
N ARG A 87 14.16 12.23 11.98
CA ARG A 87 12.93 12.88 12.45
C ARG A 87 13.22 14.19 13.17
N LEU A 88 12.21 15.04 13.28
CA LEU A 88 12.23 16.25 14.11
C LEU A 88 12.49 15.88 15.58
N PRO A 89 13.63 16.29 16.16
CA PRO A 89 14.04 15.88 17.51
C PRO A 89 13.00 16.21 18.59
N GLU A 90 12.37 17.37 18.49
CA GLU A 90 11.37 17.87 19.43
C GLU A 90 10.07 17.05 19.47
N LEU A 91 9.78 16.28 18.41
CA LEU A 91 8.61 15.40 18.33
C LEU A 91 8.93 13.94 18.63
N THR A 92 10.20 13.57 18.69
CA THR A 92 10.63 12.20 18.97
C THR A 92 10.12 11.69 20.33
N PRO A 93 10.16 12.47 21.44
CA PRO A 93 9.59 12.03 22.71
C PRO A 93 8.09 11.72 22.64
N ILE A 94 7.33 12.50 21.86
CA ILE A 94 5.89 12.27 21.65
C ILE A 94 5.66 10.94 20.93
N ARG A 95 6.47 10.66 19.90
CA ARG A 95 6.41 9.37 19.17
C ARG A 95 6.68 8.21 20.12
N VAL A 96 7.78 8.27 20.86
CA VAL A 96 8.17 7.22 21.82
C VAL A 96 7.06 7.02 22.86
N GLY A 97 6.51 8.10 23.42
CA GLY A 97 5.39 8.02 24.38
C GLY A 97 4.14 7.37 23.78
N ARG A 98 3.76 7.70 22.53
CA ARG A 98 2.63 7.05 21.84
C ARG A 98 2.88 5.56 21.58
N MET A 99 4.10 5.18 21.22
CA MET A 99 4.46 3.79 20.99
C MET A 99 4.52 2.96 22.28
N ALA A 100 4.99 3.57 23.38
CA ALA A 100 5.10 2.91 24.68
C ALA A 100 3.75 2.69 25.37
N ALA A 101 2.67 3.32 24.88
CA ALA A 101 1.35 3.25 25.50
C ALA A 101 0.79 1.82 25.57
N THR A 102 0.88 1.05 24.48
CA THR A 102 0.40 -0.33 24.41
C THR A 102 1.21 -1.18 23.43
N PRO A 103 1.22 -2.53 23.56
CA PRO A 103 1.86 -3.40 22.58
C PRO A 103 1.32 -3.21 21.15
N PHE A 104 0.04 -2.94 20.99
CA PHE A 104 -0.55 -2.64 19.67
C PHE A 104 -0.05 -1.30 19.13
N ALA A 105 0.04 -0.25 19.96
CA ALA A 105 0.63 1.03 19.56
C ALA A 105 2.11 0.89 19.18
N PHE A 106 2.86 0.05 19.90
CA PHE A 106 4.24 -0.29 19.56
C PHE A 106 4.32 -0.99 18.20
N LEU A 107 3.48 -2.00 17.94
CA LEU A 107 3.44 -2.68 16.64
C LEU A 107 3.23 -1.66 15.52
N ARG A 108 2.22 -0.80 15.63
CA ARG A 108 1.90 0.26 14.64
C ARG A 108 3.08 1.19 14.38
N GLY A 109 3.85 1.55 15.40
CA GLY A 109 5.02 2.43 15.25
C GLY A 109 6.29 1.73 14.76
N SER A 110 6.32 0.40 14.65
CA SER A 110 7.54 -0.41 14.45
C SER A 110 7.48 -1.35 13.24
N ALA A 111 6.89 -0.91 12.12
CA ALA A 111 6.81 -1.69 10.88
C ALA A 111 8.15 -2.30 10.45
N GLY A 112 9.23 -1.52 10.51
CA GLY A 112 10.59 -1.99 10.18
C GLY A 112 11.09 -3.14 11.06
N LEU A 113 10.74 -3.17 12.35
CA LEU A 113 11.17 -4.26 13.24
C LEU A 113 10.52 -5.59 12.86
N MET A 114 9.22 -5.59 12.56
CA MET A 114 8.56 -6.81 12.09
C MET A 114 9.03 -7.20 10.69
N ALA A 115 9.33 -6.23 9.83
CA ALA A 115 9.89 -6.50 8.51
C ALA A 115 11.28 -7.16 8.58
N TYR A 116 12.12 -6.73 9.53
CA TYR A 116 13.39 -7.38 9.84
C TYR A 116 13.18 -8.87 10.14
N ASP A 117 12.20 -9.19 11.00
CA ASP A 117 11.88 -10.57 11.35
C ASP A 117 11.38 -11.35 10.13
N LEU A 118 10.43 -10.77 9.40
CA LEU A 118 9.76 -11.41 8.28
C LEU A 118 10.67 -11.65 7.07
N ALA A 119 11.69 -10.82 6.86
CA ALA A 119 12.67 -10.98 5.80
C ALA A 119 13.47 -12.29 5.88
N ARG A 120 13.52 -12.90 7.07
CA ARG A 120 14.23 -14.15 7.34
C ARG A 120 13.29 -15.36 7.46
N THR A 121 11.98 -15.15 7.31
CA THR A 121 10.99 -16.23 7.36
C THR A 121 10.79 -16.87 5.99
N PRO A 122 10.30 -18.13 5.93
CA PRO A 122 9.89 -18.76 4.68
C PRO A 122 8.86 -17.89 3.94
N MET A 123 9.02 -17.76 2.62
CA MET A 123 8.22 -16.92 1.76
C MET A 123 8.05 -17.54 0.37
N THR A 124 6.84 -17.43 -0.19
CA THR A 124 6.50 -18.01 -1.51
C THR A 124 7.14 -17.27 -2.68
N ARG A 125 7.76 -16.11 -2.42
CA ARG A 125 8.31 -15.19 -3.43
C ARG A 125 7.27 -14.56 -4.35
N ILE A 126 5.98 -14.83 -4.16
CA ILE A 126 4.89 -14.14 -4.85
C ILE A 126 4.87 -12.69 -4.35
N ARG A 127 4.93 -11.73 -5.27
CA ARG A 127 4.91 -10.30 -4.95
C ARG A 127 3.55 -9.69 -5.30
N ALA A 128 3.08 -8.81 -4.44
CA ALA A 128 1.92 -7.96 -4.65
C ALA A 128 2.26 -6.52 -4.25
N GLN A 129 1.44 -5.55 -4.63
CA GLN A 129 1.48 -4.27 -3.95
C GLN A 129 1.01 -4.51 -2.50
N ILE A 130 1.87 -4.23 -1.54
CA ILE A 130 1.57 -4.34 -0.12
C ILE A 130 1.43 -2.94 0.48
N CYS A 131 0.61 -2.80 1.51
CA CYS A 131 0.46 -1.60 2.31
C CYS A 131 1.72 -1.36 3.13
N GLY A 132 2.34 -2.46 3.61
CA GLY A 132 3.57 -2.43 4.38
C GLY A 132 3.37 -2.14 5.86
N ASP A 133 2.25 -1.51 6.22
CA ASP A 133 1.81 -1.30 7.60
C ASP A 133 0.36 -1.82 7.84
N ALA A 134 0.06 -3.01 7.33
CA ALA A 134 -1.27 -3.62 7.51
C ALA A 134 -1.55 -3.95 8.98
N HIS A 135 -2.50 -3.26 9.60
CA HIS A 135 -2.92 -3.51 10.97
C HIS A 135 -4.38 -3.11 11.20
N ALA A 136 -5.03 -3.62 12.26
CA ALA A 136 -6.45 -3.37 12.54
C ALA A 136 -6.85 -1.88 12.54
N GLY A 137 -5.98 -1.01 13.07
CA GLY A 137 -6.22 0.45 13.08
C GLY A 137 -5.89 1.18 11.78
N ASN A 138 -5.52 0.48 10.71
CA ASN A 138 -5.22 1.05 9.39
C ASN A 138 -6.42 0.93 8.44
N PHE A 139 -7.52 0.35 8.92
CA PHE A 139 -8.78 0.30 8.19
C PHE A 139 -9.69 1.42 8.70
N GLY A 140 -10.25 2.21 7.79
CA GLY A 140 -11.18 3.29 8.05
C GLY A 140 -12.46 3.16 7.24
N LEU A 141 -13.51 3.86 7.66
CA LEU A 141 -14.72 4.03 6.86
C LEU A 141 -14.61 5.32 6.03
N TYR A 142 -14.84 5.18 4.74
CA TYR A 142 -14.81 6.26 3.75
C TYR A 142 -16.19 6.43 3.13
N ALA A 143 -16.55 7.67 2.80
CA ALA A 143 -17.67 7.91 1.92
C ALA A 143 -17.20 7.74 0.47
N ASP A 144 -17.90 6.92 -0.32
CA ASP A 144 -17.68 6.85 -1.76
C ASP A 144 -18.21 8.12 -2.46
N ALA A 145 -17.99 8.24 -3.76
CA ALA A 145 -18.43 9.39 -4.56
C ALA A 145 -19.98 9.58 -4.56
N ARG A 146 -20.74 8.60 -4.09
CA ARG A 146 -22.20 8.59 -4.01
C ARG A 146 -22.74 8.65 -2.56
N GLY A 147 -21.86 8.73 -1.56
CA GLY A 147 -22.21 8.78 -0.13
C GLY A 147 -22.43 7.42 0.55
N GLY A 148 -22.17 6.31 -0.15
CA GLY A 148 -22.01 4.95 0.38
C GLY A 148 -20.78 4.84 1.27
N LEU A 149 -20.73 3.84 2.14
CA LEU A 149 -19.63 3.68 3.10
C LEU A 149 -18.78 2.45 2.78
N VAL A 150 -17.50 2.67 2.55
CA VAL A 150 -16.54 1.63 2.23
C VAL A 150 -15.51 1.52 3.35
N ILE A 151 -15.21 0.28 3.78
CA ILE A 151 -14.04 0.02 4.64
C ILE A 151 -12.83 -0.11 3.73
N ASP A 152 -11.85 0.77 3.89
CA ASP A 152 -10.61 0.74 3.11
C ASP A 152 -9.39 1.07 3.99
N LEU A 153 -8.18 0.93 3.43
CA LEU A 153 -6.92 1.28 4.08
C LEU A 153 -6.70 2.80 4.14
N ASN A 154 -5.98 3.28 5.15
CA ASN A 154 -5.80 4.72 5.42
C ASN A 154 -4.35 5.22 5.31
N ASP A 155 -3.39 4.35 5.51
CA ASP A 155 -1.97 4.69 5.58
C ASP A 155 -1.19 3.83 4.59
N PHE A 156 -0.50 4.52 3.68
CA PHE A 156 0.27 3.95 2.58
C PHE A 156 1.73 4.42 2.60
N ASP A 157 2.19 5.04 3.70
CA ASP A 157 3.56 5.55 3.81
C ASP A 157 4.61 4.45 3.52
N GLU A 158 4.28 3.20 3.89
CA GLU A 158 5.14 2.02 3.73
C GLU A 158 4.84 1.17 2.48
N THR A 159 3.98 1.64 1.58
CA THR A 159 3.53 0.84 0.45
C THR A 159 4.64 0.54 -0.55
N LEU A 160 4.77 -0.72 -0.96
CA LEU A 160 5.74 -1.12 -1.97
C LEU A 160 5.34 -2.43 -2.65
N TYR A 161 6.07 -2.82 -3.70
CA TYR A 161 5.88 -4.11 -4.34
C TYR A 161 6.69 -5.20 -3.61
N GLY A 162 6.03 -6.02 -2.80
CA GLY A 162 6.67 -6.91 -1.83
C GLY A 162 5.94 -8.23 -1.61
N PRO A 163 6.46 -9.11 -0.75
CA PRO A 163 5.83 -10.38 -0.42
C PRO A 163 4.50 -10.16 0.31
N TRP A 164 3.41 -10.69 -0.24
CA TRP A 164 2.06 -10.55 0.31
C TRP A 164 1.92 -11.09 1.74
N GLU A 165 2.77 -12.05 2.11
CA GLU A 165 2.78 -12.65 3.45
C GLU A 165 3.07 -11.64 4.56
N TRP A 166 3.78 -10.55 4.25
CA TRP A 166 4.17 -9.57 5.27
C TRP A 166 2.96 -8.83 5.82
N ASP A 167 2.12 -8.29 4.93
CA ASP A 167 0.87 -7.63 5.32
C ASP A 167 -0.06 -8.59 6.07
N LEU A 168 -0.24 -9.81 5.57
CA LEU A 168 -1.19 -10.73 6.20
C LEU A 168 -0.72 -11.18 7.60
N LYS A 169 0.56 -11.46 7.77
CA LYS A 169 1.14 -11.81 9.09
C LYS A 169 1.06 -10.63 10.05
N ARG A 170 1.37 -9.41 9.57
CA ARG A 170 1.28 -8.18 10.37
C ARG A 170 -0.16 -7.89 10.81
N LEU A 171 -1.11 -8.01 9.89
CA LEU A 171 -2.53 -7.83 10.18
C LEU A 171 -3.02 -8.85 11.22
N ALA A 172 -2.71 -10.13 11.04
CA ALA A 172 -3.10 -11.18 11.98
C ALA A 172 -2.51 -10.95 13.38
N ALA A 173 -1.22 -10.58 13.47
CA ALA A 173 -0.58 -10.23 14.73
C ALA A 173 -1.23 -9.01 15.38
N SER A 174 -1.59 -7.99 14.58
CA SER A 174 -2.22 -6.77 15.07
C SER A 174 -3.59 -7.02 15.71
N LEU A 175 -4.37 -7.97 15.19
CA LEU A 175 -5.68 -8.33 15.74
C LEU A 175 -5.56 -9.04 17.08
N VAL A 176 -4.54 -9.87 17.27
CA VAL A 176 -4.24 -10.48 18.57
C VAL A 176 -3.88 -9.40 19.58
N LEU A 177 -3.01 -8.44 19.21
CA LEU A 177 -2.63 -7.35 20.12
C LEU A 177 -3.79 -6.42 20.45
N ALA A 178 -4.59 -6.04 19.45
CA ALA A 178 -5.78 -5.20 19.65
C ALA A 178 -6.85 -5.91 20.50
N GLY A 179 -7.05 -7.22 20.29
CA GLY A 179 -7.94 -8.04 21.11
C GLY A 179 -7.52 -8.07 22.56
N ARG A 180 -6.23 -8.31 22.84
CA ARG A 180 -5.66 -8.28 24.19
C ARG A 180 -5.82 -6.92 24.85
N GLU A 181 -5.55 -5.83 24.13
CA GLU A 181 -5.76 -4.46 24.63
C GLU A 181 -7.22 -4.19 24.98
N SER A 182 -8.16 -4.77 24.22
CA SER A 182 -9.60 -4.67 24.45
C SER A 182 -10.13 -5.62 25.52
N GLY A 183 -9.27 -6.40 26.19
CA GLY A 183 -9.64 -7.37 27.22
C GLY A 183 -10.23 -8.69 26.71
N ALA A 184 -10.06 -9.01 25.43
CA ALA A 184 -10.47 -10.30 24.88
C ALA A 184 -9.54 -11.43 25.39
N ASP A 185 -10.11 -12.61 25.62
CA ASP A 185 -9.34 -13.80 25.96
C ASP A 185 -8.51 -14.33 24.77
N GLU A 186 -7.54 -15.19 25.07
CA GLU A 186 -6.60 -15.74 24.09
C GLU A 186 -7.29 -16.57 22.99
N ASP A 187 -8.40 -17.23 23.31
CA ASP A 187 -9.14 -18.04 22.34
C ASP A 187 -9.86 -17.16 21.32
N LYS A 188 -10.48 -16.06 21.76
CA LYS A 188 -11.04 -15.04 20.86
C LYS A 188 -9.97 -14.38 20.00
N CYS A 189 -8.82 -14.02 20.58
CA CYS A 189 -7.71 -13.44 19.81
C CYS A 189 -7.20 -14.39 18.73
N ARG A 190 -7.01 -15.68 19.08
CA ARG A 190 -6.63 -16.73 18.15
C ARG A 190 -7.68 -16.89 17.05
N LYS A 191 -8.96 -16.97 17.42
CA LYS A 191 -10.07 -17.08 16.47
C LYS A 191 -10.08 -15.91 15.49
N ALA A 192 -9.92 -14.68 15.96
CA ALA A 192 -9.87 -13.48 15.11
C ALA A 192 -8.74 -13.53 14.06
N ALA A 193 -7.53 -13.95 14.47
CA ALA A 193 -6.41 -14.14 13.55
C ALA A 193 -6.70 -15.23 12.50
N HIS A 194 -7.25 -16.37 12.92
CA HIS A 194 -7.64 -17.46 12.03
C HIS A 194 -8.75 -17.07 11.04
N ASP A 195 -9.77 -16.34 11.52
CA ASP A 195 -10.90 -15.90 10.71
C ASP A 195 -10.44 -14.88 9.66
N THR A 196 -9.51 -13.99 10.00
CA THR A 196 -8.89 -13.01 9.09
C THR A 196 -8.09 -13.67 7.97
N VAL A 197 -7.15 -14.56 8.32
CA VAL A 197 -6.36 -15.33 7.32
C VAL A 197 -7.28 -16.24 6.50
N GLY A 198 -8.31 -16.80 7.13
CA GLY A 198 -9.33 -17.61 6.50
C GLY A 198 -10.13 -16.84 5.45
N ALA A 199 -10.52 -15.61 5.77
CA ALA A 199 -11.22 -14.69 4.87
C ALA A 199 -10.34 -14.34 3.66
N TYR A 200 -9.10 -13.89 3.90
CA TYR A 200 -8.14 -13.61 2.83
C TYR A 200 -8.00 -14.79 1.85
N ARG A 201 -7.82 -16.00 2.38
CA ARG A 201 -7.72 -17.23 1.57
C ARG A 201 -9.01 -17.52 0.77
N ARG A 202 -10.20 -17.32 1.35
CA ARG A 202 -11.48 -17.56 0.66
C ARG A 202 -11.67 -16.55 -0.46
N THR A 203 -11.43 -15.27 -0.21
CA THR A 203 -11.51 -14.19 -1.20
C THR A 203 -10.55 -14.43 -2.36
N MET A 204 -9.28 -14.76 -2.10
CA MET A 204 -8.33 -15.08 -3.17
C MET A 204 -8.78 -16.27 -4.04
N ARG A 205 -9.40 -17.30 -3.45
CA ARG A 205 -9.93 -18.44 -4.20
C ARG A 205 -11.18 -18.11 -5.03
N LEU A 206 -11.98 -17.17 -4.56
CA LEU A 206 -13.13 -16.66 -5.30
C LEU A 206 -12.63 -15.87 -6.52
N LEU A 207 -11.80 -14.84 -6.27
CA LEU A 207 -11.26 -13.96 -7.31
C LEU A 207 -10.49 -14.75 -8.40
N ALA A 208 -9.70 -15.75 -8.01
CA ALA A 208 -8.94 -16.57 -8.96
C ALA A 208 -9.80 -17.43 -9.92
N LYS A 209 -11.11 -17.54 -9.70
CA LYS A 209 -12.05 -18.26 -10.58
C LYS A 209 -12.83 -17.33 -11.50
N LEU A 210 -12.77 -16.02 -11.27
CA LEU A 210 -13.50 -15.03 -12.05
C LEU A 210 -12.70 -14.64 -13.31
N PRO A 211 -13.37 -14.24 -14.40
CA PRO A 211 -12.75 -13.47 -15.46
C PRO A 211 -12.02 -12.24 -14.90
N VAL A 212 -10.92 -11.81 -15.54
CA VAL A 212 -10.07 -10.71 -15.02
C VAL A 212 -10.85 -9.43 -14.77
N LEU A 213 -11.80 -9.10 -15.66
CA LEU A 213 -12.64 -7.90 -15.49
C LEU A 213 -13.58 -8.02 -14.30
N ASP A 214 -14.20 -9.19 -14.09
CA ASP A 214 -15.07 -9.44 -12.95
C ASP A 214 -14.26 -9.44 -11.66
N ALA A 215 -13.05 -10.02 -11.64
CA ALA A 215 -12.16 -9.95 -10.48
C ALA A 215 -11.71 -8.52 -10.15
N TRP A 216 -11.48 -7.70 -11.19
CA TRP A 216 -11.11 -6.29 -11.06
C TRP A 216 -12.26 -5.47 -10.45
N ASN A 217 -13.48 -5.68 -10.95
CA ASN A 217 -14.67 -4.95 -10.49
C ASN A 217 -15.24 -5.50 -9.18
N ALA A 218 -15.02 -6.78 -8.85
CA ALA A 218 -15.49 -7.36 -7.59
C ALA A 218 -14.89 -6.67 -6.36
N ILE A 219 -13.69 -6.11 -6.48
CA ILE A 219 -13.07 -5.31 -5.41
C ILE A 219 -13.69 -3.89 -5.38
N ALA A 220 -14.15 -3.39 -6.53
CA ALA A 220 -14.77 -2.08 -6.67
C ALA A 220 -16.26 -2.02 -6.27
N ASP A 221 -16.99 -3.10 -6.48
CA ASP A 221 -18.37 -3.23 -6.05
C ASP A 221 -18.40 -3.59 -4.55
N GLU A 222 -19.06 -2.72 -3.78
CA GLU A 222 -19.27 -2.81 -2.31
C GLU A 222 -19.86 -4.16 -1.83
N GLU A 223 -20.29 -5.03 -2.76
CA GLU A 223 -20.89 -6.34 -2.51
C GLU A 223 -19.97 -7.30 -1.75
N LEU A 224 -18.64 -7.22 -1.89
CA LEU A 224 -17.72 -8.15 -1.23
C LEU A 224 -17.62 -7.91 0.30
N VAL A 225 -18.05 -6.74 0.78
CA VAL A 225 -18.11 -6.38 2.21
C VAL A 225 -19.44 -6.82 2.86
N SER A 226 -20.44 -7.18 2.05
CA SER A 226 -21.80 -7.53 2.54
C SER A 226 -21.96 -8.96 3.08
N HIS A 227 -20.92 -9.80 3.03
CA HIS A 227 -21.01 -11.23 3.35
C HIS A 227 -20.63 -11.61 4.79
N THR A 228 -20.68 -10.65 5.70
CA THR A 228 -20.65 -10.97 7.14
C THR A 228 -22.07 -10.86 7.65
N ASP A 229 -22.52 -11.77 8.52
CA ASP A 229 -23.79 -11.67 9.25
C ASP A 229 -23.77 -10.37 10.09
N ALA A 230 -24.06 -9.25 9.43
CA ALA A 230 -23.73 -7.90 9.88
C ALA A 230 -24.71 -7.37 10.91
N HIS A 231 -25.75 -8.15 11.27
CA HIS A 231 -26.80 -7.68 12.17
C HIS A 231 -26.25 -7.15 13.50
N ASP A 232 -25.20 -7.77 14.05
CA ASP A 232 -24.57 -7.36 15.31
C ASP A 232 -23.55 -6.21 15.16
N LEU A 233 -23.04 -5.94 13.95
CA LEU A 233 -22.08 -4.86 13.70
C LEU A 233 -22.71 -3.59 13.09
N LEU A 234 -23.91 -3.68 12.51
CA LEU A 234 -24.57 -2.57 11.82
C LEU A 234 -24.62 -1.30 12.67
N GLY A 235 -25.12 -1.36 13.91
CA GLY A 235 -25.20 -0.19 14.78
C GLY A 235 -23.84 0.39 15.20
N THR A 236 -22.75 -0.39 15.12
CA THR A 236 -21.39 0.14 15.32
C THR A 236 -20.86 0.77 14.03
N LEU A 237 -21.07 0.13 12.88
CA LEU A 237 -20.70 0.66 11.58
C LEU A 237 -21.44 1.98 11.27
N GLU A 238 -22.73 2.07 11.59
CA GLU A 238 -23.54 3.30 11.47
C GLU A 238 -22.97 4.44 12.30
N ARG A 239 -22.60 4.21 13.57
CA ARG A 239 -21.99 5.25 14.41
C ARG A 239 -20.62 5.70 13.90
N VAL A 240 -19.78 4.76 13.45
CA VAL A 240 -18.47 5.10 12.88
C VAL A 240 -18.66 5.87 11.56
N ALA A 241 -19.66 5.49 10.77
CA ALA A 241 -20.05 6.16 9.55
C ALA A 241 -20.56 7.59 9.75
N GLU A 242 -21.47 7.82 10.69
CA GLU A 242 -21.93 9.16 11.05
C GLU A 242 -20.77 10.04 11.49
N LYS A 243 -19.86 9.48 12.30
CA LYS A 243 -18.64 10.16 12.72
C LYS A 243 -17.72 10.50 11.53
N ALA A 244 -17.58 9.59 10.56
CA ALA A 244 -16.80 9.81 9.35
C ALA A 244 -17.41 10.92 8.48
N ARG A 245 -18.73 10.88 8.24
CA ARG A 245 -19.47 11.92 7.51
C ARG A 245 -19.38 13.29 8.17
N ALA A 246 -19.30 13.32 9.50
CA ALA A 246 -19.12 14.56 10.25
C ALA A 246 -17.70 15.14 10.13
N ASN A 247 -16.71 14.39 9.66
CA ASN A 247 -15.30 14.80 9.63
C ASN A 247 -14.93 15.45 8.29
N THR A 248 -15.46 16.64 8.03
CA THR A 248 -15.22 17.39 6.78
C THR A 248 -14.17 18.49 6.93
N SER A 249 -13.57 18.91 5.81
CA SER A 249 -12.68 20.09 5.73
C SER A 249 -13.32 21.32 6.35
N GLY A 250 -14.60 21.58 6.06
CA GLY A 250 -15.36 22.69 6.64
C GLY A 250 -15.47 22.62 8.16
N ARG A 251 -15.77 21.44 8.73
CA ARG A 251 -15.84 21.29 10.20
C ARG A 251 -14.47 21.44 10.86
N PHE A 252 -13.43 20.88 10.27
CA PHE A 252 -12.07 21.03 10.77
C PHE A 252 -11.64 22.51 10.74
N ALA A 253 -11.82 23.19 9.60
CA ALA A 253 -11.52 24.61 9.46
C ALA A 253 -12.32 25.46 10.45
N ALA A 254 -13.63 25.23 10.59
CA ALA A 254 -14.49 25.98 11.51
C ALA A 254 -14.02 25.89 12.99
N LYS A 255 -13.51 24.72 13.40
CA LYS A 255 -13.02 24.49 14.76
C LYS A 255 -11.60 25.00 14.98
N SER A 256 -10.77 24.96 13.95
CA SER A 256 -9.32 25.15 14.06
C SER A 256 -8.82 26.48 13.50
N THR A 257 -9.72 27.37 13.06
CA THR A 257 -9.35 28.66 12.48
C THR A 257 -10.22 29.81 13.02
N GLU A 258 -9.65 31.01 13.04
CA GLU A 258 -10.29 32.26 13.40
C GLU A 258 -10.24 33.26 12.24
N PRO A 259 -11.20 34.21 12.14
CA PRO A 259 -11.17 35.25 11.11
C PRO A 259 -10.01 36.22 11.31
N THR A 260 -9.53 36.81 10.23
CA THR A 260 -8.50 37.87 10.22
C THR A 260 -9.07 39.21 9.79
N GLU A 261 -8.37 40.31 10.08
CA GLU A 261 -8.83 41.68 9.79
C GLU A 261 -8.98 41.98 8.30
N ASP A 262 -8.21 41.28 7.46
CA ASP A 262 -8.23 41.37 5.99
C ASP A 262 -9.37 40.53 5.36
N GLY A 263 -10.26 39.95 6.17
CA GLY A 263 -11.38 39.13 5.70
C GLY A 263 -11.01 37.66 5.41
N GLY A 264 -9.77 37.26 5.71
CA GLY A 264 -9.32 35.88 5.63
C GLY A 264 -9.65 35.04 6.87
N ARG A 265 -9.01 33.87 6.95
CA ARG A 265 -9.02 32.99 8.13
C ARG A 265 -7.62 32.46 8.36
N ARG A 266 -7.25 32.27 9.63
CA ARG A 266 -5.97 31.68 10.03
C ARG A 266 -6.15 30.58 11.06
N PHE A 267 -5.26 29.60 11.09
CA PHE A 267 -5.25 28.55 12.09
C PHE A 267 -4.97 29.09 13.49
N VAL A 268 -5.64 28.49 14.48
CA VAL A 268 -5.44 28.74 15.90
C VAL A 268 -4.51 27.69 16.48
N ASP A 269 -3.56 28.10 17.31
CA ASP A 269 -2.66 27.19 18.00
C ASP A 269 -3.42 26.22 18.92
N ALA A 270 -3.12 24.93 18.77
CA ALA A 270 -3.57 23.87 19.67
C ALA A 270 -2.42 22.86 19.92
N PRO A 271 -1.36 23.26 20.64
CA PRO A 271 -0.19 22.41 20.83
C PRO A 271 -0.52 21.11 21.62
N PRO A 272 0.14 19.97 21.32
CA PRO A 272 1.11 19.78 20.24
C PRO A 272 0.47 19.42 18.89
N VAL A 273 -0.87 19.39 18.81
CA VAL A 273 -1.64 18.81 17.70
C VAL A 273 -1.58 19.69 16.46
N LEU A 274 -1.75 20.99 16.63
CA LEU A 274 -1.72 22.00 15.58
C LEU A 274 -0.91 23.17 16.11
N ARG A 275 0.08 23.63 15.34
CA ARG A 275 0.84 24.83 15.67
C ARG A 275 0.94 25.73 14.45
N ARG A 276 0.86 27.03 14.65
CA ARG A 276 1.23 28.02 13.64
C ARG A 276 2.71 27.89 13.31
N VAL A 277 3.04 28.29 12.10
CA VAL A 277 4.41 28.32 11.59
C VAL A 277 4.79 29.77 11.26
N PRO A 278 6.09 30.11 11.26
CA PRO A 278 6.54 31.42 10.79
C PRO A 278 6.13 31.68 9.33
N ASP A 279 5.93 32.94 8.97
CA ASP A 279 5.45 33.36 7.64
C ASP A 279 6.33 32.84 6.49
N GLU A 280 7.65 32.77 6.69
CA GLU A 280 8.59 32.22 5.72
C GLU A 280 8.35 30.71 5.47
N GLU A 281 8.09 29.94 6.54
CA GLU A 281 7.77 28.52 6.44
C GLU A 281 6.39 28.32 5.79
N ALA A 282 5.39 29.13 6.16
CA ALA A 282 4.06 29.12 5.54
C ALA A 282 4.14 29.40 4.03
N ALA A 283 4.87 30.44 3.63
CA ALA A 283 5.04 30.82 2.23
C ALA A 283 5.74 29.73 1.41
N ALA A 284 6.77 29.08 1.96
CA ALA A 284 7.45 27.97 1.30
C ALA A 284 6.52 26.76 1.07
N VAL A 285 5.71 26.40 2.07
CA VAL A 285 4.73 25.30 1.94
C VAL A 285 3.64 25.67 0.93
N ALA A 286 3.11 26.89 0.98
CA ALA A 286 2.11 27.34 0.02
C ALA A 286 2.64 27.33 -1.42
N ALA A 287 3.87 27.81 -1.64
CA ALA A 287 4.51 27.80 -2.96
C ALA A 287 4.72 26.38 -3.50
N SER A 288 4.93 25.39 -2.63
CA SER A 288 5.07 23.98 -3.06
C SER A 288 3.82 23.42 -3.76
N LEU A 289 2.65 24.04 -3.55
CA LEU A 289 1.41 23.63 -4.21
C LEU A 289 1.42 23.89 -5.72
N GLU A 290 2.25 24.80 -6.22
CA GLU A 290 2.37 25.06 -7.66
C GLU A 290 2.85 23.80 -8.40
N SER A 291 3.91 23.18 -7.90
CA SER A 291 4.41 21.90 -8.43
C SER A 291 3.37 20.78 -8.28
N TYR A 292 2.63 20.75 -7.18
CA TYR A 292 1.56 19.76 -6.97
C TYR A 292 0.48 19.84 -8.04
N VAL A 293 0.04 21.04 -8.43
CA VAL A 293 -0.98 21.23 -9.48
C VAL A 293 -0.54 20.55 -10.79
N THR A 294 0.74 20.63 -11.16
CA THR A 294 1.26 19.97 -12.38
C THR A 294 1.21 18.44 -12.35
N THR A 295 0.98 17.84 -11.18
CA THR A 295 0.86 16.38 -11.02
C THR A 295 -0.58 15.88 -11.12
N LEU A 296 -1.56 16.79 -11.12
CA LEU A 296 -2.96 16.46 -11.19
C LEU A 296 -3.42 16.28 -12.63
N SER A 297 -4.52 15.54 -12.80
CA SER A 297 -5.23 15.51 -14.07
C SER A 297 -5.82 16.90 -14.38
N GLU A 298 -5.73 17.33 -15.63
CA GLU A 298 -6.09 18.70 -16.06
C GLU A 298 -7.56 19.06 -15.77
N ASP A 299 -8.45 18.07 -15.69
CA ASP A 299 -9.86 18.24 -15.32
C ASP A 299 -10.05 18.78 -13.89
N ARG A 300 -9.05 18.60 -13.01
CA ARG A 300 -9.07 19.10 -11.63
C ARG A 300 -8.61 20.56 -11.51
N HIS A 301 -7.94 21.12 -12.52
CA HIS A 301 -7.39 22.49 -12.45
C HIS A 301 -8.47 23.57 -12.23
N PRO A 302 -9.61 23.56 -12.95
CA PRO A 302 -10.64 24.60 -12.77
C PRO A 302 -11.30 24.58 -11.39
N LEU A 303 -11.26 23.45 -10.68
CA LEU A 303 -11.76 23.35 -9.30
C LEU A 303 -10.78 24.02 -8.33
N LEU A 304 -9.49 23.70 -8.44
CA LEU A 304 -8.47 24.28 -7.56
C LEU A 304 -8.30 25.79 -7.80
N SER A 305 -8.41 26.26 -9.04
CA SER A 305 -8.27 27.69 -9.37
C SER A 305 -9.36 28.58 -8.75
N ARG A 306 -10.41 28.00 -8.15
CA ARG A 306 -11.47 28.72 -7.44
C ARG A 306 -11.18 28.91 -5.95
N HIS A 307 -10.10 28.33 -5.46
CA HIS A 307 -9.71 28.38 -4.05
C HIS A 307 -8.45 29.25 -3.89
N ALA A 308 -8.48 30.19 -2.95
CA ALA A 308 -7.32 30.95 -2.54
C ALA A 308 -6.65 30.27 -1.33
N VAL A 309 -5.32 30.33 -1.23
CA VAL A 309 -4.60 29.88 -0.02
C VAL A 309 -4.67 30.97 1.04
N HIS A 310 -5.16 30.63 2.24
CA HIS A 310 -5.35 31.58 3.33
C HIS A 310 -4.31 31.43 4.46
N ASP A 311 -3.97 30.20 4.83
CA ASP A 311 -3.00 29.99 5.91
C ASP A 311 -2.39 28.58 5.87
N VAL A 312 -1.26 28.41 6.57
CA VAL A 312 -0.57 27.14 6.76
C VAL A 312 -0.29 26.92 8.24
N ALA A 313 -0.51 25.68 8.72
CA ALA A 313 -0.12 25.29 10.06
C ALA A 313 0.54 23.91 10.07
N PHE A 314 1.43 23.68 11.03
CA PHE A 314 2.06 22.39 11.24
C PHE A 314 1.15 21.49 12.09
N ARG A 315 1.04 20.21 11.70
CA ARG A 315 0.07 19.25 12.22
C ARG A 315 0.76 17.95 12.66
N VAL A 316 0.64 17.61 13.94
CA VAL A 316 1.13 16.34 14.51
C VAL A 316 0.03 15.27 14.55
N VAL A 317 0.05 14.34 13.59
CA VAL A 317 -0.89 13.20 13.49
C VAL A 317 -0.19 11.85 13.52
N GLY A 318 -0.96 10.79 13.79
CA GLY A 318 -0.52 9.40 13.69
C GLY A 318 0.35 8.90 14.85
N THR A 319 0.83 7.67 14.76
CA THR A 319 1.84 7.11 15.66
C THR A 319 3.17 6.96 14.91
N GLY A 320 3.15 6.32 13.74
CA GLY A 320 4.33 6.12 12.89
C GLY A 320 4.86 7.40 12.25
N SER A 321 3.98 8.33 11.86
CA SER A 321 4.32 9.58 11.18
C SER A 321 4.79 10.70 12.13
N VAL A 322 4.73 10.53 13.46
CA VAL A 322 5.15 11.59 14.39
C VAL A 322 6.63 11.89 14.22
N GLY A 323 7.00 13.16 14.07
CA GLY A 323 8.38 13.57 13.82
C GLY A 323 8.76 13.67 12.35
N THR A 324 7.84 13.45 11.41
CA THR A 324 7.99 13.94 10.02
C THR A 324 7.30 15.30 9.87
N ARG A 325 7.67 16.06 8.83
CA ARG A 325 6.98 17.31 8.52
C ARG A 325 5.59 17.01 7.97
N SER A 326 4.58 17.65 8.56
CA SER A 326 3.19 17.51 8.14
C SER A 326 2.51 18.86 8.37
N TYR A 327 1.97 19.43 7.30
CA TYR A 327 1.32 20.73 7.28
C TYR A 327 -0.12 20.57 6.83
N VAL A 328 -0.98 21.46 7.30
CA VAL A 328 -2.32 21.68 6.77
C VAL A 328 -2.36 23.05 6.11
N VAL A 329 -2.90 23.10 4.90
CA VAL A 329 -3.09 24.33 4.12
C VAL A 329 -4.58 24.61 4.07
N LEU A 330 -4.99 25.79 4.55
CA LEU A 330 -6.36 26.27 4.46
C LEU A 330 -6.56 26.97 3.12
N LEU A 331 -7.57 26.55 2.38
CA LEU A 331 -8.05 27.24 1.20
C LEU A 331 -9.52 27.61 1.34
N LEU A 332 -9.89 28.79 0.86
CA LEU A 332 -11.29 29.23 0.81
C LEU A 332 -11.71 29.55 -0.62
N ASP A 333 -12.95 29.21 -0.96
CA ASP A 333 -13.56 29.64 -2.22
C ASP A 333 -14.18 31.04 -2.13
N HIS A 334 -14.76 31.52 -3.23
CA HIS A 334 -15.46 32.81 -3.31
C HIS A 334 -16.62 33.02 -2.31
N ARG A 335 -17.12 31.96 -1.66
CA ARG A 335 -18.17 31.99 -0.62
C ARG A 335 -17.62 31.79 0.79
N GLY A 336 -16.31 31.62 0.94
CA GLY A 336 -15.68 31.31 2.22
C GLY A 336 -15.79 29.84 2.62
N GLU A 337 -16.21 28.95 1.72
CA GLU A 337 -16.26 27.51 1.98
C GLU A 337 -14.84 26.94 2.01
N SER A 338 -14.56 26.11 3.01
CA SER A 338 -13.20 25.67 3.31
C SER A 338 -12.83 24.33 2.68
N LEU A 339 -11.70 24.31 1.98
CA LEU A 339 -10.95 23.12 1.60
C LEU A 339 -9.66 23.08 2.42
N VAL A 340 -9.32 21.93 2.97
CA VAL A 340 -8.07 21.76 3.73
C VAL A 340 -7.26 20.66 3.09
N LEU A 341 -6.07 21.01 2.63
CA LEU A 341 -5.10 20.06 2.07
C LEU A 341 -4.07 19.71 3.14
N GLN A 342 -3.60 18.46 3.15
CA GLN A 342 -2.51 18.05 4.01
C GLN A 342 -1.25 17.80 3.17
N VAL A 343 -0.16 18.49 3.51
CA VAL A 343 1.14 18.36 2.86
C VAL A 343 2.07 17.60 3.81
N LYS A 344 2.46 16.38 3.45
CA LYS A 344 3.29 15.51 4.29
C LYS A 344 4.64 15.22 3.65
N GLU A 345 5.67 15.14 4.48
CA GLU A 345 6.96 14.56 4.13
C GLU A 345 6.82 13.05 3.99
N ALA A 346 7.01 12.56 2.76
CA ALA A 346 7.13 11.14 2.48
C ALA A 346 8.60 10.72 2.55
N ARG A 347 8.89 9.70 3.36
CA ARG A 347 10.24 9.13 3.50
C ARG A 347 10.33 7.79 2.77
N SER A 348 11.57 7.33 2.56
CA SER A 348 11.80 5.97 2.09
C SER A 348 11.16 4.96 3.03
N SER A 349 10.48 3.96 2.45
CA SER A 349 9.82 2.94 3.25
C SER A 349 10.82 2.19 4.12
N VAL A 350 10.48 2.00 5.40
CA VAL A 350 11.28 1.24 6.36
C VAL A 350 11.42 -0.23 5.97
N LEU A 351 10.64 -0.71 5.00
CA LEU A 351 10.67 -2.06 4.49
C LEU A 351 11.76 -2.29 3.44
N VAL A 352 12.26 -1.23 2.78
CA VAL A 352 13.23 -1.34 1.66
C VAL A 352 14.49 -2.14 2.04
N PRO A 353 15.19 -1.86 3.16
CA PRO A 353 16.37 -2.65 3.54
C PRO A 353 16.06 -4.14 3.77
N HIS A 354 14.85 -4.43 4.25
CA HIS A 354 14.41 -5.77 4.57
C HIS A 354 13.97 -6.55 3.33
N LEU A 355 13.45 -5.89 2.30
CA LEU A 355 13.23 -6.53 0.99
C LEU A 355 14.53 -6.98 0.36
N VAL A 356 15.56 -6.14 0.42
CA VAL A 356 16.90 -6.48 -0.08
C VAL A 356 17.45 -7.67 0.70
N THR A 357 17.30 -7.66 2.03
CA THR A 357 17.68 -8.80 2.88
C THR A 357 16.93 -10.08 2.50
N ALA A 358 15.64 -9.98 2.18
CA ALA A 358 14.82 -11.09 1.69
C ALA A 358 15.16 -11.52 0.25
N GLY A 359 16.16 -10.89 -0.39
CA GLY A 359 16.61 -11.19 -1.74
C GLY A 359 15.63 -10.77 -2.82
N PHE A 360 14.89 -9.68 -2.61
CA PHE A 360 14.09 -9.03 -3.65
C PHE A 360 14.76 -7.76 -4.15
N GLU A 361 14.51 -7.45 -5.42
CA GLU A 361 14.82 -6.13 -5.96
C GLU A 361 13.92 -5.06 -5.32
N ALA A 362 14.55 -4.02 -4.80
CA ALA A 362 13.91 -2.84 -4.24
C ALA A 362 14.51 -1.60 -4.92
N PRO A 363 14.02 -1.23 -6.12
CA PRO A 363 14.50 -0.03 -6.79
C PRO A 363 14.21 1.20 -5.92
N GLU A 364 15.16 2.13 -5.88
CA GLU A 364 14.94 3.42 -5.24
C GLU A 364 13.78 4.14 -5.95
N ALA A 365 12.90 4.77 -5.17
CA ALA A 365 11.84 5.56 -5.73
C ALA A 365 12.40 6.90 -6.21
N ASP A 366 12.12 7.28 -7.46
CA ASP A 366 12.45 8.61 -7.97
C ASP A 366 11.86 9.72 -7.08
N HIS A 367 10.68 9.47 -6.49
CA HIS A 367 10.01 10.36 -5.56
C HIS A 367 9.11 9.58 -4.59
N GLU A 368 9.36 9.69 -3.29
CA GLU A 368 8.64 8.94 -2.24
C GLU A 368 7.14 9.26 -2.18
N GLY A 369 6.76 10.54 -2.30
CA GLY A 369 5.34 10.92 -2.41
C GLY A 369 4.62 10.26 -3.59
N ARG A 370 5.29 10.12 -4.75
CA ARG A 370 4.74 9.42 -5.91
C ARG A 370 4.61 7.91 -5.64
N ARG A 371 5.57 7.28 -4.94
CA ARG A 371 5.47 5.89 -4.51
C ARG A 371 4.22 5.68 -3.67
N VAL A 372 4.01 6.52 -2.65
CA VAL A 372 2.86 6.44 -1.74
C VAL A 372 1.55 6.57 -2.51
N VAL A 373 1.39 7.63 -3.34
CA VAL A 373 0.16 7.87 -4.11
C VAL A 373 -0.12 6.77 -5.12
N LEU A 374 0.89 6.28 -5.84
CA LEU A 374 0.69 5.17 -6.79
C LEU A 374 0.38 3.86 -6.09
N GLY A 375 0.96 3.60 -4.92
CA GLY A 375 0.62 2.44 -4.10
C GLY A 375 -0.81 2.50 -3.59
N GLN A 376 -1.25 3.65 -3.07
CA GLN A 376 -2.64 3.92 -2.70
C GLN A 376 -3.58 3.63 -3.89
N LYS A 377 -3.34 4.22 -5.07
CA LYS A 377 -4.17 3.99 -6.27
C LYS A 377 -4.23 2.53 -6.75
N ARG A 378 -3.23 1.71 -6.40
CA ARG A 378 -3.21 0.27 -6.75
C ARG A 378 -3.96 -0.60 -5.75
N MET A 379 -4.13 -0.13 -4.52
CA MET A 379 -4.67 -0.92 -3.41
C MET A 379 -6.05 -0.47 -2.98
N GLN A 380 -6.29 0.84 -3.01
CA GLN A 380 -7.51 1.47 -2.55
C GLN A 380 -8.56 1.41 -3.65
N VAL A 381 -9.77 1.02 -3.26
CA VAL A 381 -10.93 0.88 -4.17
C VAL A 381 -11.52 2.24 -4.49
N VAL A 382 -11.62 3.09 -3.46
CA VAL A 382 -12.12 4.46 -3.54
C VAL A 382 -10.98 5.38 -3.15
N SER A 383 -10.38 6.07 -4.11
CA SER A 383 -9.44 7.16 -3.82
C SER A 383 -10.19 8.49 -3.67
N ASP A 384 -9.65 9.38 -2.85
CA ASP A 384 -10.13 10.75 -2.64
C ASP A 384 -9.97 11.71 -3.84
#